data_AF-A0A194X9H3-F1
#
_entry.id   AF-A0A194X9H3-F1
#
_cell.length_a   1.000
_cell.length_b   1.000
_cell.length_c   1.000
_cell.angle_alpha   90.00
_cell.angle_beta   90.00
_cell.angle_gamma   90.00
#
_symmetry.space_group_name_H-M   'P 1'
#
loop_
_entity.id
_entity.type
_entity.pdbx_description
1 polymer ?
#
loop_
_entity_poly.entity_id
_entity_poly.type
_entity_poly.pdbx_seq_one_letter_code
_entity_poly.pdbx_strand_id
1 'polypeptide(L)'
;MPPERTAMRLFRAVQQSCNYSTNATAAPNQLVYPDSQSPSHYDLPSFLEYASRIDMDMKSTTYVGTHYEYTVQSALERLGMSLKRIGGKSDCGIDVLGSWSLPSAPQPLKVLVQCKNIARKIDPSQARELEGAFVGAPLGWRESGVLALLVSQKSATKGVRDALRRSRWPMGYVLCTPEGKIMQMLWNSRAEQEGLGGIEVGLKYAGGEAEEKEVILTWKGEAITN
;
A
#
# COMPACT_ATOMS: atom_id res chain seq x y z
N MET A 1 -13.13 -35.70 41.40
CA MET A 1 -12.40 -34.50 40.96
C MET A 1 -11.05 -34.92 40.39
N PRO A 2 -10.86 -34.83 39.06
CA PRO A 2 -9.55 -34.78 38.42
C PRO A 2 -9.34 -33.44 37.68
N PRO A 3 -8.10 -33.02 37.37
CA PRO A 3 -7.79 -31.67 36.93
C PRO A 3 -8.03 -31.43 35.44
N GLU A 4 -8.49 -30.23 35.11
CA GLU A 4 -8.63 -29.69 33.75
C GLU A 4 -7.28 -29.65 33.02
N ARG A 5 -7.22 -30.27 31.84
CA ARG A 5 -6.13 -30.09 30.88
C ARG A 5 -6.46 -28.93 29.95
N THR A 6 -5.78 -27.81 30.16
CA THR A 6 -5.71 -26.69 29.22
C THR A 6 -5.15 -27.16 27.87
N ALA A 7 -6.03 -27.30 26.87
CA ALA A 7 -5.62 -27.52 25.49
C ALA A 7 -5.10 -26.19 24.90
N MET A 8 -3.78 -26.03 24.86
CA MET A 8 -3.14 -25.03 24.00
C MET A 8 -3.47 -25.35 22.55
N ARG A 9 -4.39 -24.60 21.95
CA ARG A 9 -4.57 -24.55 20.49
C ARG A 9 -3.35 -23.86 19.89
N LEU A 10 -2.41 -24.66 19.40
CA LEU A 10 -1.41 -24.24 18.44
C LEU A 10 -2.13 -23.65 17.21
N PHE A 11 -2.10 -22.32 17.07
CA PHE A 11 -2.43 -21.66 15.82
C PHE A 11 -1.37 -22.06 14.78
N ARG A 12 -1.70 -23.00 13.91
CA ARG A 12 -0.96 -23.21 12.66
C ARG A 12 -1.18 -21.98 11.79
N ALA A 13 -0.16 -21.15 11.65
CA ALA A 13 -0.10 -20.17 10.57
C ALA A 13 -0.16 -20.97 9.26
N VAL A 14 -1.27 -20.86 8.52
CA VAL A 14 -1.34 -21.32 7.14
C VAL A 14 -0.46 -20.36 6.35
N GLN A 15 0.80 -20.76 6.13
CA GLN A 15 1.66 -20.10 5.15
C GLN A 15 1.09 -20.42 3.77
N GLN A 16 0.22 -19.55 3.29
CA GLN A 16 -0.27 -19.60 1.92
C GLN A 16 0.87 -19.10 1.02
N SER A 17 1.51 -20.01 0.28
CA SER A 17 2.63 -19.68 -0.59
C SER A 17 2.14 -18.87 -1.80
N CYS A 18 2.62 -17.63 -1.95
CA CYS A 18 2.38 -16.81 -3.14
C CYS A 18 3.25 -17.36 -4.28
N ASN A 19 2.64 -17.80 -5.38
CA ASN A 19 3.38 -18.26 -6.56
C ASN A 19 3.60 -17.09 -7.51
N TYR A 20 4.71 -16.36 -7.34
CA TYR A 20 5.19 -15.47 -8.39
C TYR A 20 5.89 -16.30 -9.46
N SER A 21 5.31 -16.38 -10.66
CA SER A 21 5.97 -17.01 -11.81
C SER A 21 7.27 -16.27 -12.11
N THR A 22 8.41 -16.93 -11.93
CA THR A 22 9.73 -16.37 -12.21
C THR A 22 10.35 -17.11 -13.39
N ASN A 23 10.12 -16.62 -14.60
CA ASN A 23 10.91 -17.01 -15.77
C ASN A 23 11.96 -15.91 -16.04
N ALA A 24 12.97 -15.79 -15.18
CA ALA A 24 14.20 -15.05 -15.51
C ALA A 24 15.32 -15.32 -14.49
N THR A 25 16.47 -15.77 -14.98
CA THR A 25 17.78 -15.56 -14.35
C THR A 25 18.05 -14.05 -14.28
N ALA A 26 17.62 -13.40 -13.21
CA ALA A 26 17.84 -11.98 -12.98
C ALA A 26 19.22 -11.73 -12.35
N ALA A 27 19.94 -10.72 -12.86
CA ALA A 27 21.19 -10.22 -12.26
C ALA A 27 20.91 -9.61 -10.87
N PRO A 28 21.93 -9.45 -9.98
CA PRO A 28 21.74 -9.18 -8.54
C PRO A 28 20.98 -7.91 -8.14
N ASN A 29 20.67 -7.02 -9.09
CA ASN A 29 20.00 -5.73 -8.83
C ASN A 29 18.71 -5.52 -9.65
N GLN A 30 18.22 -6.52 -10.38
CA GLN A 30 17.00 -6.34 -11.16
C GLN A 30 15.77 -6.70 -10.31
N LEU A 31 15.00 -5.68 -9.94
CA LEU A 31 13.70 -5.87 -9.29
C LEU A 31 12.81 -6.72 -10.18
N VAL A 32 12.47 -7.93 -9.72
CA VAL A 32 11.47 -8.76 -10.39
C VAL A 32 10.10 -8.26 -9.95
N TYR A 33 9.44 -7.56 -10.87
CA TYR A 33 8.03 -7.21 -10.72
C TYR A 33 7.20 -8.42 -11.14
N PRO A 34 6.21 -8.85 -10.33
CA PRO A 34 5.25 -9.82 -10.83
C PRO A 34 4.49 -9.27 -12.03
N ASP A 35 4.09 -10.18 -12.90
CA ASP A 35 3.14 -9.87 -13.97
C ASP A 35 1.81 -9.42 -13.37
N SER A 36 1.15 -8.48 -14.04
CA SER A 36 -0.22 -8.13 -13.69
C SER A 36 -1.09 -9.35 -13.91
N GLN A 37 -1.95 -9.68 -12.95
CA GLN A 37 -2.89 -10.79 -13.10
C GLN A 37 -4.02 -10.48 -14.10
N SER A 38 -4.22 -9.21 -14.49
CA SER A 38 -5.24 -8.80 -15.47
C SER A 38 -4.60 -8.54 -16.84
N PRO A 39 -4.73 -9.44 -17.83
CA PRO A 39 -4.27 -9.17 -19.19
C PRO A 39 -5.14 -8.12 -19.90
N SER A 40 -6.32 -7.79 -19.34
CA SER A 40 -7.34 -6.96 -19.99
C SER A 40 -7.28 -5.47 -19.64
N HIS A 41 -6.53 -5.09 -18.60
CA HIS A 41 -6.41 -3.70 -18.15
C HIS A 41 -5.12 -3.49 -17.36
N TYR A 42 -4.55 -2.29 -17.45
CA TYR A 42 -3.27 -1.92 -16.84
C TYR A 42 -3.28 -0.51 -16.20
N ASP A 43 -4.34 0.26 -16.42
CA ASP A 43 -4.59 1.58 -15.84
C ASP A 43 -6.11 1.79 -15.63
N LEU A 44 -6.48 2.92 -15.01
CA LEU A 44 -7.90 3.23 -14.77
C LEU A 44 -8.71 3.33 -16.08
N PRO A 45 -8.26 4.05 -17.13
CA PRO A 45 -9.02 4.12 -18.39
C PRO A 45 -9.27 2.76 -19.04
N SER A 46 -8.26 1.90 -19.16
CA SER A 46 -8.42 0.55 -19.73
C SER A 46 -9.31 -0.35 -18.87
N PHE A 47 -9.28 -0.20 -17.55
CA PHE A 47 -10.19 -0.92 -16.65
C PHE A 47 -11.65 -0.49 -16.86
N LEU A 48 -11.91 0.81 -16.99
CA LEU A 48 -13.27 1.32 -17.26
C LEU A 48 -13.80 0.83 -18.61
N GLU A 49 -12.96 0.81 -19.65
CA GLU A 49 -13.32 0.26 -20.95
C GLU A 49 -13.63 -1.25 -20.87
N TYR A 50 -12.79 -2.00 -20.16
CA TYR A 50 -13.01 -3.43 -19.91
C TYR A 50 -14.32 -3.68 -19.17
N ALA A 51 -14.55 -2.98 -18.05
CA ALA A 51 -15.75 -3.12 -17.23
C ALA A 51 -17.02 -2.81 -18.03
N SER A 52 -16.99 -1.77 -18.87
CA SER A 52 -18.08 -1.42 -19.79
C SER A 52 -18.33 -2.54 -20.81
N ARG A 53 -17.28 -3.08 -21.44
CA ARG A 53 -17.37 -4.12 -22.47
C ARG A 53 -18.05 -5.40 -21.99
N ILE A 54 -17.83 -5.77 -20.73
CA ILE A 54 -18.40 -6.99 -20.15
C ILE A 54 -19.65 -6.72 -19.29
N ASP A 55 -20.18 -5.49 -19.32
CA ASP A 55 -21.32 -5.06 -18.50
C ASP A 55 -21.13 -5.41 -17.00
N MET A 56 -19.94 -5.10 -16.47
CA MET A 56 -19.60 -5.39 -15.07
C MET A 56 -20.48 -4.53 -14.14
N ASP A 57 -21.08 -5.17 -13.14
CA ASP A 57 -21.82 -4.45 -12.09
C ASP A 57 -20.89 -3.50 -11.33
N MET A 58 -21.15 -2.19 -11.47
CA MET A 58 -20.40 -1.12 -10.82
C MET A 58 -20.50 -1.14 -9.28
N LYS A 59 -21.45 -1.90 -8.72
CA LYS A 59 -21.59 -2.10 -7.27
C LYS A 59 -20.90 -3.37 -6.77
N SER A 60 -20.39 -4.20 -7.67
CA SER A 60 -19.66 -5.41 -7.31
C SER A 60 -18.38 -5.07 -6.53
N THR A 61 -18.00 -5.94 -5.60
CA THR A 61 -16.77 -5.78 -4.82
C THR A 61 -15.53 -5.77 -5.70
N THR A 62 -15.53 -6.54 -6.80
CA THR A 62 -14.45 -6.55 -7.78
C THR A 62 -14.32 -5.20 -8.48
N TYR A 63 -15.42 -4.62 -8.98
CA TYR A 63 -15.38 -3.32 -9.63
C TYR A 63 -14.89 -2.23 -8.66
N VAL A 64 -15.53 -2.15 -7.49
CA VAL A 64 -15.28 -1.12 -6.48
C VAL A 64 -13.88 -1.23 -5.89
N GLY A 65 -13.35 -2.45 -5.73
CA GLY A 65 -11.96 -2.70 -5.31
C GLY A 65 -10.96 -2.30 -6.37
N THR A 66 -11.10 -2.85 -7.59
CA THR A 66 -10.16 -2.61 -8.71
C THR A 66 -10.10 -1.13 -9.09
N HIS A 67 -11.25 -0.45 -9.15
CA HIS A 67 -11.30 0.99 -9.38
C HIS A 67 -10.52 1.74 -8.30
N TYR A 68 -10.74 1.41 -7.02
CA TYR A 68 -10.07 2.09 -5.92
C TYR A 68 -8.56 1.86 -5.94
N GLU A 69 -8.10 0.66 -6.27
CA GLU A 69 -6.68 0.35 -6.39
C GLU A 69 -6.00 1.21 -7.48
N TYR A 70 -6.64 1.36 -8.65
CA TYR A 70 -6.13 2.25 -9.69
C TYR A 70 -6.16 3.73 -9.28
N THR A 71 -7.22 4.17 -8.61
CA THR A 71 -7.29 5.53 -8.05
C THR A 71 -6.12 5.79 -7.08
N VAL A 72 -5.84 4.84 -6.19
CA VAL A 72 -4.73 4.94 -5.24
C VAL A 72 -3.38 4.94 -5.95
N GLN A 73 -3.21 4.09 -6.97
CA GLN A 73 -2.01 4.07 -7.79
C GLN A 73 -1.72 5.46 -8.37
N SER A 74 -2.68 6.04 -9.10
CA SER A 74 -2.53 7.38 -9.69
C SER A 74 -2.35 8.48 -8.65
N ALA A 75 -2.94 8.34 -7.46
CA ALA A 75 -2.75 9.28 -6.36
C ALA A 75 -1.31 9.28 -5.83
N LEU A 76 -0.76 8.11 -5.57
CA LEU A 76 0.60 7.94 -5.06
C LEU A 76 1.66 8.26 -6.12
N GLU A 77 1.37 8.04 -7.40
CA GLU A 77 2.26 8.45 -8.51
C GLU A 77 2.48 9.97 -8.55
N ARG A 78 1.49 10.79 -8.14
CA ARG A 78 1.67 12.25 -8.00
C ARG A 78 2.63 12.64 -6.89
N LEU A 79 2.95 11.73 -5.97
CA LEU A 79 3.99 11.92 -4.95
C LEU A 79 5.39 11.44 -5.41
N GLY A 80 5.55 11.13 -6.70
CA GLY A 80 6.82 10.67 -7.28
C GLY A 80 7.06 9.17 -7.17
N MET A 81 6.02 8.39 -6.88
CA MET A 81 6.12 6.92 -6.93
C MET A 81 5.97 6.42 -8.37
N SER A 82 6.67 5.34 -8.70
CA SER A 82 6.46 4.57 -9.93
C SER A 82 5.83 3.24 -9.56
N LEU A 83 4.55 3.06 -9.86
CA LEU A 83 3.73 1.99 -9.32
C LEU A 83 3.13 1.10 -10.41
N LYS A 84 2.81 -0.14 -10.03
CA LYS A 84 2.10 -1.12 -10.84
C LYS A 84 1.11 -1.87 -9.96
N ARG A 85 -0.16 -1.85 -10.33
CA ARG A 85 -1.18 -2.72 -9.74
C ARG A 85 -0.86 -4.20 -10.02
N ILE A 86 -0.90 -5.01 -8.98
CA ILE A 86 -0.76 -6.47 -9.06
C ILE A 86 -1.91 -7.23 -8.39
N GLY A 87 -2.87 -6.50 -7.80
CA GLY A 87 -3.99 -7.04 -7.03
C GLY A 87 -4.81 -8.09 -7.80
N GLY A 88 -5.23 -9.12 -7.08
CA GLY A 88 -5.91 -10.26 -7.66
C GLY A 88 -5.90 -11.47 -6.73
N LYS A 89 -6.23 -12.65 -7.27
CA LYS A 89 -6.26 -13.85 -6.44
C LYS A 89 -4.83 -14.21 -6.02
N SER A 90 -4.61 -14.41 -4.71
CA SER A 90 -3.30 -14.82 -4.16
C SER A 90 -2.19 -13.76 -4.23
N ASP A 91 -2.56 -12.47 -4.17
CA ASP A 91 -1.63 -11.33 -4.09
C ASP A 91 -0.98 -11.12 -2.70
N CYS A 92 -1.31 -11.99 -1.74
CA CYS A 92 -0.81 -11.95 -0.37
C CYS A 92 -1.03 -10.59 0.32
N GLY A 93 -2.12 -9.90 -0.08
CA GLY A 93 -2.53 -8.61 0.46
C GLY A 93 -1.73 -7.42 -0.08
N ILE A 94 -1.02 -7.58 -1.20
CA ILE A 94 -0.34 -6.49 -1.91
C ILE A 94 -1.13 -6.18 -3.18
N ASP A 95 -1.83 -5.05 -3.18
CA ASP A 95 -2.68 -4.66 -4.32
C ASP A 95 -1.87 -3.88 -5.37
N VAL A 96 -0.90 -3.07 -4.91
CA VAL A 96 -0.03 -2.25 -5.76
C VAL A 96 1.40 -2.36 -5.23
N LEU A 97 2.39 -2.37 -6.12
CA LEU A 97 3.80 -2.30 -5.74
C LEU A 97 4.61 -1.43 -6.70
N GLY A 98 5.79 -0.99 -6.26
CA GLY A 98 6.59 -0.08 -7.06
C GLY A 98 7.84 0.44 -6.37
N SER A 99 8.34 1.56 -6.86
CA SER A 99 9.49 2.25 -6.28
C SER A 99 9.17 3.70 -5.99
N TRP A 100 9.85 4.28 -5.01
CA TRP A 100 9.75 5.68 -4.65
C TRP A 100 11.13 6.31 -4.50
N SER A 101 11.47 7.15 -5.47
CA SER A 101 12.71 7.93 -5.45
C SER A 101 12.52 9.13 -4.54
N LEU A 102 13.36 9.23 -3.51
CA LEU A 102 13.26 10.25 -2.48
C LEU A 102 14.60 10.96 -2.31
N PRO A 103 14.62 12.29 -2.11
CA PRO A 103 15.86 13.04 -1.93
C PRO A 103 16.58 12.71 -0.61
N SER A 104 15.86 12.13 0.36
CA SER A 104 16.37 11.65 1.65
C SER A 104 17.06 10.29 1.59
N ALA A 105 16.95 9.55 0.48
CA ALA A 105 17.47 8.20 0.35
C ALA A 105 18.41 8.07 -0.86
N PRO A 106 19.56 7.37 -0.73
CA PRO A 106 20.50 7.21 -1.84
C PRO A 106 20.01 6.25 -2.93
N GLN A 107 19.05 5.39 -2.61
CA GLN A 107 18.43 4.43 -3.52
C GLN A 107 16.90 4.53 -3.39
N PRO A 108 16.14 4.30 -4.47
CA PRO A 108 14.68 4.29 -4.39
C PRO A 108 14.17 3.25 -3.41
N LEU A 109 13.18 3.63 -2.59
CA LEU A 109 12.48 2.69 -1.73
C LEU A 109 11.59 1.78 -2.58
N LYS A 110 11.58 0.49 -2.27
CA LYS A 110 10.57 -0.46 -2.75
C LYS A 110 9.29 -0.24 -1.94
N VAL A 111 8.16 -0.03 -2.61
CA VAL A 111 6.88 0.27 -1.96
C VAL A 111 5.88 -0.85 -2.20
N LEU A 112 5.34 -1.40 -1.12
CA LEU A 112 4.22 -2.34 -1.11
C LEU A 112 2.97 -1.58 -0.64
N VAL A 113 1.85 -1.74 -1.32
CA VAL A 113 0.64 -0.99 -1.01
C VAL A 113 -0.53 -1.96 -0.88
N GLN A 114 -1.24 -1.85 0.23
CA GLN A 114 -2.50 -2.52 0.46
C GLN A 114 -3.63 -1.49 0.50
N CYS A 115 -4.64 -1.68 -0.34
CA CYS A 115 -5.83 -0.87 -0.48
C CYS A 115 -6.99 -1.49 0.30
N LYS A 116 -7.60 -0.73 1.21
CA LYS A 116 -8.81 -1.15 1.93
C LYS A 116 -9.94 -0.16 1.63
N ASN A 117 -10.79 -0.54 0.68
CA ASN A 117 -12.03 0.17 0.39
C ASN A 117 -13.16 -0.36 1.29
N ILE A 118 -13.22 0.12 2.53
CA ILE A 118 -14.29 -0.25 3.48
C ILE A 118 -15.04 0.98 3.98
N ALA A 119 -16.36 0.85 4.12
CA ALA A 119 -17.22 1.95 4.59
C ALA A 119 -16.97 2.32 6.06
N ARG A 120 -16.55 1.36 6.89
CA ARG A 120 -16.26 1.55 8.32
C ARG A 120 -14.85 2.09 8.55
N LYS A 121 -14.58 2.57 9.77
CA LYS A 121 -13.22 2.96 10.18
C LYS A 121 -12.25 1.77 10.10
N ILE A 122 -11.00 2.03 9.73
CA ILE A 122 -9.94 1.02 9.75
C ILE A 122 -9.63 0.60 11.19
N ASP A 123 -9.59 -0.71 11.41
CA ASP A 123 -9.27 -1.34 12.68
C ASP A 123 -7.76 -1.60 12.80
N PRO A 124 -7.17 -1.60 14.02
CA PRO A 124 -5.76 -1.90 14.22
C PRO A 124 -5.32 -3.30 13.74
N SER A 125 -6.25 -4.25 13.56
CA SER A 125 -5.98 -5.53 12.91
C SER A 125 -5.48 -5.36 11.47
N GLN A 126 -5.97 -4.39 10.70
CA GLN A 126 -5.55 -4.17 9.32
C GLN A 126 -4.09 -3.71 9.24
N ALA A 127 -3.64 -2.87 10.18
CA ALA A 127 -2.23 -2.50 10.27
C ALA A 127 -1.34 -3.71 10.61
N ARG A 128 -1.84 -4.65 11.42
CA ARG A 128 -1.11 -5.90 11.74
C ARG A 128 -1.14 -6.89 10.58
N GLU A 129 -2.24 -6.94 9.83
CA GLU A 129 -2.36 -7.75 8.60
C GLU A 129 -1.35 -7.32 7.56
N LEU A 130 -1.12 -6.00 7.41
CA LEU A 130 -0.12 -5.45 6.49
C LEU A 130 1.32 -5.93 6.79
N GLU A 131 1.65 -6.33 8.03
CA GLU A 131 2.96 -6.95 8.31
C GLU A 131 3.17 -8.24 7.49
N GLY A 132 2.09 -8.93 7.14
CA GLY A 132 2.11 -10.11 6.27
C GLY A 132 2.54 -9.80 4.83
N ALA A 133 2.37 -8.55 4.36
CA ALA A 133 2.79 -8.15 3.01
C ALA A 133 4.30 -8.30 2.82
N PHE A 134 5.13 -8.02 3.83
CA PHE A 134 6.58 -8.24 3.75
C PHE A 134 6.93 -9.72 3.57
N VAL A 135 6.20 -10.61 4.25
CA VAL A 135 6.40 -12.06 4.12
C VAL A 135 5.89 -12.58 2.78
N GLY A 136 4.81 -11.99 2.27
CA GLY A 136 4.23 -12.30 0.97
C GLY A 136 4.99 -11.70 -0.21
N ALA A 137 5.83 -10.68 0.01
CA ALA A 137 6.45 -9.92 -1.06
C ALA A 137 7.39 -10.76 -1.94
N PRO A 138 7.58 -10.35 -3.22
CA PRO A 138 8.52 -11.00 -4.13
C PRO A 138 9.95 -11.04 -3.60
N LEU A 139 10.79 -11.91 -4.17
CA LEU A 139 12.21 -11.96 -3.83
C LEU A 139 12.88 -10.59 -4.07
N GLY A 140 13.72 -10.15 -3.13
CA GLY A 140 14.33 -8.82 -3.13
C GLY A 140 13.49 -7.71 -2.48
N TRP A 141 12.22 -7.97 -2.13
CA TRP A 141 11.30 -7.03 -1.47
C TRP A 141 11.16 -7.27 0.04
N ARG A 142 12.09 -8.00 0.65
CA ARG A 142 12.09 -8.32 2.10
C ARG A 142 13.29 -7.78 2.84
N GLU A 143 14.14 -7.07 2.12
CA GLU A 143 15.41 -6.52 2.60
C GLU A 143 15.23 -5.06 3.01
N SER A 144 16.34 -4.40 3.31
CA SER A 144 16.39 -2.95 3.49
C SER A 144 15.84 -2.20 2.26
N GLY A 145 15.37 -0.99 2.51
CA GLY A 145 14.78 -0.11 1.51
C GLY A 145 13.37 -0.53 1.10
N VAL A 146 12.59 -1.18 1.98
CA VAL A 146 11.20 -1.57 1.69
C VAL A 146 10.24 -0.85 2.64
N LEU A 147 9.19 -0.27 2.08
CA LEU A 147 8.10 0.42 2.78
C LEU A 147 6.77 -0.23 2.45
N ALA A 148 5.94 -0.52 3.45
CA ALA A 148 4.55 -0.93 3.24
C ALA A 148 3.56 0.19 3.62
N LEU A 149 2.59 0.46 2.76
CA LEU A 149 1.56 1.47 2.95
C LEU A 149 0.17 0.83 3.04
N LEU A 150 -0.55 1.12 4.13
CA LEU A 150 -1.99 0.83 4.22
C LEU A 150 -2.77 2.05 3.74
N VAL A 151 -3.57 1.89 2.68
CA VAL A 151 -4.35 2.97 2.09
C VAL A 151 -5.84 2.73 2.32
N SER A 152 -6.56 3.75 2.79
CA SER A 152 -8.02 3.68 2.88
C SER A 152 -8.70 5.04 2.70
N GLN A 153 -10.02 5.00 2.61
CA GLN A 153 -10.87 6.20 2.52
C GLN A 153 -11.21 6.83 3.89
N LYS A 154 -10.70 6.27 5.00
CA LYS A 154 -10.96 6.77 6.36
C LYS A 154 -9.66 7.19 7.02
N SER A 155 -9.68 8.22 7.85
CA SER A 155 -8.47 8.64 8.59
C SER A 155 -7.97 7.54 9.52
N ALA A 156 -6.65 7.47 9.73
CA ALA A 156 -6.06 6.54 10.68
C ALA A 156 -6.59 6.84 12.08
N THR A 157 -7.17 5.84 12.74
CA THR A 157 -7.59 5.99 14.15
C THR A 157 -6.36 5.99 15.06
N LYS A 158 -6.53 6.39 16.34
CA LYS A 158 -5.45 6.28 17.34
C LYS A 158 -4.92 4.84 17.42
N GLY A 159 -5.81 3.84 17.42
CA GLY A 159 -5.41 2.44 17.46
C GLY A 159 -4.59 2.00 16.24
N VAL A 160 -4.95 2.46 15.03
CA VAL A 160 -4.17 2.18 13.82
C VAL A 160 -2.79 2.81 13.91
N ARG A 161 -2.69 4.08 14.33
CA ARG A 161 -1.39 4.75 14.55
C ARG A 161 -0.53 4.03 15.59
N ASP A 162 -1.15 3.59 16.69
CA ASP A 162 -0.46 2.87 17.76
C ASP A 162 0.01 1.49 17.30
N ALA A 163 -0.75 0.80 16.44
CA ALA A 163 -0.34 -0.46 15.82
C ALA A 163 0.85 -0.28 14.87
N LEU A 164 0.80 0.72 13.97
CA LEU A 164 1.91 1.05 13.07
C LEU A 164 3.19 1.36 13.85
N ARG A 165 3.10 2.17 14.91
CA ARG A 165 4.24 2.53 15.76
C ARG A 165 4.89 1.32 16.46
N ARG A 166 4.10 0.31 16.81
CA ARG A 166 4.59 -0.91 17.49
C ARG A 166 5.20 -1.92 16.52
N SER A 167 4.84 -1.84 15.24
CA SER A 167 5.39 -2.74 14.23
C SER A 167 6.91 -2.59 14.13
N ARG A 168 7.58 -3.71 13.89
CA ARG A 168 9.01 -3.74 13.60
C ARG A 168 9.31 -3.51 12.13
N TRP A 169 8.29 -3.51 11.28
CA TRP A 169 8.41 -3.31 9.85
C TRP A 169 8.30 -1.82 9.48
N PRO A 170 8.96 -1.35 8.41
CA PRO A 170 8.83 0.02 7.92
C PRO A 170 7.45 0.26 7.28
N MET A 171 6.55 0.94 8.00
CA MET A 171 5.14 1.00 7.61
C MET A 171 4.57 2.42 7.66
N GLY A 172 3.64 2.68 6.75
CA GLY A 172 2.88 3.91 6.68
C GLY A 172 1.39 3.72 6.44
N TYR A 173 0.67 4.83 6.54
CA TYR A 173 -0.76 4.91 6.31
C TYR A 173 -1.06 6.10 5.41
N VAL A 174 -1.99 5.90 4.49
CA VAL A 174 -2.47 6.95 3.58
C VAL A 174 -4.00 7.01 3.63
N LEU A 175 -4.54 8.21 3.81
CA LEU A 175 -5.94 8.50 3.56
C LEU A 175 -6.06 9.02 2.12
N CYS A 176 -6.66 8.21 1.25
CA CYS A 176 -6.93 8.56 -0.14
C CYS A 176 -8.44 8.53 -0.39
N THR A 177 -9.00 9.66 -0.86
CA THR A 177 -10.43 9.76 -1.19
C THR A 177 -10.76 8.96 -2.47
N PRO A 178 -12.04 8.67 -2.76
CA PRO A 178 -12.46 8.05 -4.01
C PRO A 178 -12.08 8.84 -5.27
N GLU A 179 -11.91 10.15 -5.14
CA GLU A 179 -11.47 11.06 -6.20
C GLU A 179 -9.95 11.10 -6.34
N GLY A 180 -9.24 10.32 -5.52
CA GLY A 180 -7.79 10.20 -5.56
C GLY A 180 -7.04 11.29 -4.82
N LYS A 181 -7.68 12.12 -3.98
CA LYS A 181 -6.96 13.13 -3.19
C LYS A 181 -6.33 12.50 -1.95
N ILE A 182 -5.07 12.85 -1.63
CA ILE A 182 -4.38 12.35 -0.43
C ILE A 182 -4.55 13.34 0.73
N MET A 183 -5.31 12.97 1.76
CA MET A 183 -5.67 13.88 2.87
C MET A 183 -4.85 13.68 4.14
N GLN A 184 -4.18 12.54 4.26
CA GLN A 184 -3.32 12.22 5.39
C GLN A 184 -2.29 11.21 4.94
N MET A 185 -1.05 11.44 5.35
CA MET A 185 0.03 10.46 5.25
C MET A 185 0.78 10.45 6.58
N LEU A 186 1.15 9.27 7.05
CA LEU A 186 1.95 9.10 8.27
C LEU A 186 2.70 7.78 8.21
N TRP A 187 3.75 7.65 8.99
CA TRP A 187 4.56 6.43 9.05
C TRP A 187 5.20 6.25 10.42
N ASN A 188 5.78 5.07 10.64
CA ASN A 188 6.50 4.75 11.86
C ASN A 188 8.00 5.06 11.76
N SER A 189 8.70 5.00 12.90
CA SER A 189 10.14 5.29 12.96
C SER A 189 11.00 4.31 12.14
N ARG A 190 10.47 3.12 11.83
CA ARG A 190 11.14 2.18 10.92
C ARG A 190 11.14 2.68 9.49
N ALA A 191 10.02 3.25 9.02
CA ALA A 191 9.96 3.89 7.71
C ALA A 191 10.91 5.11 7.60
N GLU A 192 11.10 5.85 8.70
CA GLU A 192 12.08 6.94 8.74
C GLU A 192 13.51 6.42 8.53
N GLN A 193 13.85 5.29 9.16
CA GLN A 193 15.17 4.65 9.04
C GLN A 193 15.47 4.14 7.63
N GLU A 194 14.45 3.70 6.89
CA GLU A 194 14.65 3.21 5.52
C GLU A 194 14.85 4.34 4.50
N GLY A 195 14.25 5.50 4.73
CA GLY A 195 14.39 6.62 3.80
C GLY A 195 13.41 7.76 3.96
N LEU A 196 12.39 7.65 4.82
CA LEU A 196 11.46 8.77 5.08
C LEU A 196 11.97 9.77 6.12
N GLY A 197 13.16 9.56 6.69
CA GLY A 197 13.75 10.44 7.68
C GLY A 197 13.96 11.86 7.13
N GLY A 198 13.42 12.86 7.85
CA GLY A 198 13.50 14.27 7.46
C GLY A 198 12.53 14.69 6.35
N ILE A 199 11.69 13.77 5.84
CA ILE A 199 10.53 14.15 5.05
C ILE A 199 9.42 14.58 6.00
N GLU A 200 8.80 15.71 5.72
CA GLU A 200 7.68 16.24 6.48
C GLU A 200 6.39 16.12 5.67
N VAL A 201 5.29 15.88 6.37
CA VAL A 201 3.94 15.84 5.78
C VAL A 201 3.23 17.15 6.11
N GLY A 202 3.04 18.00 5.11
CA GLY A 202 2.24 19.21 5.18
C GLY A 202 0.87 19.05 4.54
N LEU A 203 0.04 20.09 4.65
CA LEU A 203 -1.21 20.21 3.92
C LEU A 203 -1.17 21.50 3.08
N LYS A 204 -1.37 21.37 1.78
CA LYS A 204 -1.58 22.50 0.87
C LYS A 204 -3.07 22.74 0.73
N TYR A 205 -3.49 24.00 0.80
CA TYR A 205 -4.85 24.43 0.52
C TYR A 205 -4.89 25.00 -0.90
N ALA A 206 -5.66 24.39 -1.80
CA ALA A 206 -6.13 25.11 -2.97
C ALA A 206 -7.39 25.91 -2.57
N GLY A 207 -7.61 27.08 -3.16
CA GLY A 207 -8.93 27.71 -3.21
C GLY A 207 -9.63 28.23 -1.94
N GLY A 208 -9.08 28.11 -0.73
CA GLY A 208 -9.65 28.72 0.48
C GLY A 208 -10.86 27.99 1.09
N GLU A 209 -11.36 26.92 0.46
CA GLU A 209 -12.37 26.03 1.03
C GLU A 209 -11.73 24.83 1.75
N ALA A 210 -12.39 24.34 2.81
CA ALA A 210 -11.88 23.27 3.66
C ALA A 210 -11.73 21.90 2.95
N GLU A 211 -12.34 21.73 1.78
CA GLU A 211 -12.38 20.49 0.98
C GLU A 211 -11.27 20.40 -0.08
N GLU A 212 -10.43 21.43 -0.19
CA GLU A 212 -9.31 21.52 -1.13
C GLU A 212 -7.95 21.39 -0.44
N LYS A 213 -7.88 20.62 0.65
CA LYS A 213 -6.63 20.27 1.32
C LYS A 213 -6.03 19.06 0.65
N GLU A 214 -4.76 19.05 0.30
CA GLU A 214 -4.04 17.83 -0.13
C GLU A 214 -2.67 17.76 0.54
N VAL A 215 -2.19 16.54 0.79
CA VAL A 215 -0.85 16.33 1.34
C VAL A 215 0.20 16.89 0.40
N ILE A 216 1.12 17.64 0.97
CA ILE A 216 2.39 18.00 0.34
C ILE A 216 3.51 17.39 1.16
N LEU A 217 4.52 16.84 0.48
CA LEU A 217 5.71 16.33 1.13
C LEU A 217 6.84 17.34 0.95
N THR A 218 7.57 17.61 2.01
CA THR A 218 8.71 18.52 1.99
C THR A 218 9.95 17.84 2.53
N TRP A 219 11.12 18.17 1.99
CA TRP A 219 12.41 17.74 2.50
C TRP A 219 13.35 18.94 2.60
N LYS A 220 13.88 19.20 3.80
CA LYS A 220 14.71 20.39 4.08
C LYS A 220 14.04 21.71 3.66
N GLY A 221 12.72 21.80 3.84
CA GLY A 221 11.93 22.99 3.50
C GLY A 221 11.48 23.09 2.04
N GLU A 222 11.99 22.23 1.15
CA GLU A 222 11.63 22.22 -0.27
C GLU A 222 10.54 21.18 -0.55
N ALA A 223 9.57 21.53 -1.41
CA ALA A 223 8.52 20.60 -1.81
C ALA A 223 9.10 19.46 -2.67
N ILE A 224 8.74 18.23 -2.35
CA ILE A 224 9.01 17.07 -3.19
C ILE A 224 7.95 17.09 -4.31
N THR A 225 8.35 17.54 -5.49
CA THR A 225 7.54 17.48 -6.70
C THR A 225 8.05 16.36 -7.60
N ASN A 226 7.13 15.70 -8.31
CA ASN A 226 7.46 14.79 -9.39
C ASN A 226 7.97 15.56 -10.62
#